data_AF-E9SFX9-F1
#
_entry.id   AF-E9SFX9-F1
#
_cell.length_a   1.000
_cell.length_b   1.000
_cell.length_c   1.000
_cell.angle_alpha   90.00
_cell.angle_beta   90.00
_cell.angle_gamma   90.00
#
_symmetry.space_group_name_H-M   'P 1'
#
loop_
_entity.id
_entity.type
_entity.pdbx_description
1 polymer ?
#
loop_
_entity_poly.entity_id
_entity_poly.type
_entity_poly.pdbx_seq_one_letter_code
_entity_poly.pdbx_strand_id
1 'polypeptide(L)'
;MIDSFKGDYCFLSNFYEAKVTYEGITYLNNEAAFQSIKTTDMAKRRDFADLDPAEAKKAGRNVSLRGDWEDIKINVMYKICKAKFTQNSDIAEKLLATGDEELVEGNDHGDKIWGKVNGEGANNLGKILMRVREELKMSKFDAKKVKDEIVQWIKDYFEENATPETKAVIGISGGKDSSVAAALCVEALGKDRVIGVLMPQGEQFDIDCSKQLVNHLGIKSYEINVGSTVSALLGELGSKLDVAEQARVNTPPRIRMTTLYAVAACVGGRVVNTCNMSEDWVGYSTKFGDSAGDFSPLSELVVREVIAVGDELGIPYELTHKTPIDGLCGKTDEDNLGFTYAELDSYIRQETDLTDKPELKTRIDGMHARNLHKLLPMPKFEYKG
;
A
#
# COMPACT_ATOMS: atom_id res chain seq x y z
N MET A 1 21.11 2.07 10.54
CA MET A 1 21.65 1.47 9.29
C MET A 1 22.41 0.20 9.66
N ILE A 2 22.23 -0.90 8.92
CA ILE A 2 23.08 -2.11 9.05
C ILE A 2 24.17 -2.00 7.99
N ASP A 3 25.40 -1.72 8.43
CA ASP A 3 26.52 -1.36 7.54
C ASP A 3 27.51 -2.50 7.24
N SER A 4 27.31 -3.68 7.84
CA SER A 4 28.08 -4.88 7.50
C SER A 4 27.26 -6.16 7.69
N PHE A 5 27.47 -7.12 6.79
CA PHE A 5 26.82 -8.44 6.85
C PHE A 5 27.70 -9.45 7.59
N LYS A 6 28.11 -9.08 8.81
CA LYS A 6 28.92 -9.89 9.73
C LYS A 6 28.20 -10.01 11.08
N GLY A 7 28.71 -10.87 11.96
CA GLY A 7 28.12 -11.07 13.29
C GLY A 7 26.65 -11.50 13.21
N ASP A 8 25.77 -10.80 13.92
CA ASP A 8 24.34 -11.09 13.97
C ASP A 8 23.65 -10.96 12.60
N TYR A 9 24.22 -10.17 11.68
CA TYR A 9 23.70 -9.95 10.33
C TYR A 9 24.39 -10.80 9.26
N CYS A 10 25.18 -11.81 9.65
CA CYS A 10 25.87 -12.69 8.70
C CYS A 10 24.90 -13.38 7.73
N PHE A 11 23.66 -13.64 8.15
CA PHE A 11 22.61 -14.25 7.33
C PHE A 11 22.25 -13.43 6.07
N LEU A 12 22.56 -12.14 6.02
CA LEU A 12 22.38 -11.28 4.85
C LEU A 12 23.43 -11.52 3.77
N SER A 13 24.60 -12.08 4.13
CA SER A 13 25.70 -12.32 3.20
C SER A 13 25.38 -13.44 2.21
N ASN A 14 25.93 -13.35 1.00
CA ASN A 14 25.94 -14.46 0.05
C ASN A 14 26.82 -15.64 0.50
N PHE A 15 27.73 -15.39 1.45
CA PHE A 15 28.61 -16.39 2.06
C PHE A 15 27.94 -17.14 3.22
N TYR A 16 26.74 -16.73 3.64
CA TYR A 16 26.00 -17.49 4.64
C TYR A 16 25.49 -18.80 4.06
N GLU A 17 25.74 -19.90 4.77
CA GLU A 17 25.24 -21.23 4.42
C GLU A 17 23.74 -21.30 4.67
N ALA A 18 22.97 -21.11 3.60
CA ALA A 18 21.54 -21.36 3.54
C ALA A 18 21.26 -22.02 2.20
N LYS A 19 20.70 -23.23 2.25
CA LYS A 19 20.43 -23.99 1.03
C LYS A 19 19.46 -23.21 0.15
N VAL A 20 19.79 -23.09 -1.13
CA VAL A 20 18.97 -22.39 -2.11
C VAL A 20 18.81 -23.24 -3.36
N THR A 21 17.57 -23.51 -3.72
CA THR A 21 17.23 -24.17 -4.98
C THR A 21 16.94 -23.11 -6.04
N TYR A 22 17.75 -23.10 -7.09
CA TYR A 22 17.63 -22.14 -8.20
C TYR A 22 17.85 -22.85 -9.54
N GLU A 23 16.94 -22.64 -10.50
CA GLU A 23 16.94 -23.31 -11.82
C GLU A 23 17.09 -24.85 -11.74
N GLY A 24 16.48 -25.47 -10.72
CA GLY A 24 16.44 -26.93 -10.54
C GLY A 24 17.68 -27.55 -9.89
N ILE A 25 18.64 -26.74 -9.42
CA ILE A 25 19.81 -27.21 -8.66
C ILE A 25 19.76 -26.60 -7.27
N THR A 26 20.02 -27.42 -6.25
CA THR A 26 20.15 -26.97 -4.86
C THR A 26 21.61 -26.72 -4.54
N TYR A 27 21.93 -25.51 -4.11
CA TYR A 27 23.28 -25.08 -3.71
C TYR A 27 23.32 -24.88 -2.19
N LEU A 28 24.50 -25.07 -1.58
CA LEU A 28 24.70 -24.84 -0.14
C LEU A 28 24.58 -23.37 0.28
N ASN A 29 24.82 -22.43 -0.64
CA ASN A 29 24.83 -20.99 -0.38
C ASN A 29 24.57 -20.19 -1.67
N ASN A 30 24.30 -18.89 -1.51
CA ASN A 30 24.04 -17.98 -2.64
C ASN A 30 25.27 -17.78 -3.53
N GLU A 31 26.48 -17.76 -2.97
CA GLU A 31 27.71 -17.57 -3.76
C GLU A 31 27.89 -18.72 -4.76
N ALA A 32 27.72 -19.97 -4.32
CA ALA A 32 27.72 -21.16 -5.16
C ALA A 32 26.67 -21.07 -6.28
N ALA A 33 25.42 -20.74 -5.92
CA ALA A 33 24.36 -20.53 -6.90
C ALA A 33 24.75 -19.44 -7.93
N PHE A 34 25.21 -18.27 -7.46
CA PHE A 34 25.53 -17.13 -8.31
C PHE A 34 26.71 -17.41 -9.26
N GLN A 35 27.78 -18.02 -8.75
CA GLN A 35 28.96 -18.36 -9.55
C GLN A 35 28.65 -19.42 -10.61
N SER A 36 27.75 -20.36 -10.32
CA SER A 36 27.33 -21.39 -11.30
C SER A 36 26.67 -20.77 -12.55
N ILE A 37 25.85 -19.73 -12.39
CA ILE A 37 25.04 -19.14 -13.47
C ILE A 37 25.89 -18.37 -14.49
N LYS A 38 27.16 -18.10 -14.17
CA LYS A 38 28.14 -17.53 -15.09
C LYS A 38 28.28 -18.34 -16.38
N THR A 39 28.06 -19.65 -16.35
CA THR A 39 28.06 -20.50 -17.55
C THR A 39 26.64 -20.95 -17.92
N THR A 40 26.40 -21.25 -19.18
CA THR A 40 25.17 -21.91 -19.66
C THR A 40 25.26 -23.44 -19.60
N ASP A 41 26.44 -23.99 -19.31
CA ASP A 41 26.69 -25.42 -19.19
C ASP A 41 26.13 -25.96 -17.86
N MET A 42 25.03 -26.71 -17.95
CA MET A 42 24.35 -27.29 -16.78
C MET A 42 25.18 -28.34 -16.04
N ALA A 43 26.10 -29.04 -16.71
CA ALA A 43 26.97 -30.00 -16.02
C ALA A 43 27.94 -29.25 -15.10
N LYS A 44 28.60 -28.21 -15.63
CA LYS A 44 29.49 -27.34 -14.84
C LYS A 44 28.79 -26.61 -13.71
N ARG A 45 27.50 -26.27 -13.87
CA ARG A 45 26.71 -25.66 -12.78
C ARG A 45 26.57 -26.58 -11.58
N ARG A 46 26.38 -27.89 -11.81
CA ARG A 46 26.23 -28.88 -10.73
C ARG A 46 27.49 -29.03 -9.91
N ASP A 47 28.66 -28.80 -10.50
CA ASP A 47 29.94 -28.82 -9.77
C ASP A 47 30.02 -27.77 -8.65
N PHE A 48 29.15 -26.75 -8.67
CA PHE A 48 29.06 -25.74 -7.61
C PHE A 48 28.12 -26.12 -6.47
N ALA A 49 27.26 -27.14 -6.63
CA ALA A 49 26.15 -27.42 -5.71
C ALA A 49 26.61 -27.58 -4.25
N ASP A 50 27.71 -28.32 -4.06
CA ASP A 50 28.24 -28.70 -2.75
C ASP A 50 29.46 -27.86 -2.31
N LEU A 51 29.80 -26.79 -3.04
CA LEU A 51 30.95 -25.96 -2.70
C LEU A 51 30.64 -24.99 -1.57
N ASP A 52 31.62 -24.80 -0.68
CA ASP A 52 31.58 -23.68 0.24
C ASP A 52 31.71 -22.34 -0.51
N PRO A 53 31.32 -21.20 0.09
CA PRO A 53 31.35 -19.91 -0.59
C PRO A 53 32.75 -19.49 -1.12
N ALA A 54 33.82 -19.82 -0.39
CA ALA A 54 35.17 -19.46 -0.78
C ALA A 54 35.66 -20.32 -1.96
N GLU A 55 35.36 -21.62 -1.94
CA GLU A 55 35.60 -22.55 -3.03
C GLU A 55 34.82 -22.16 -4.28
N ALA A 56 33.53 -21.85 -4.13
CA ALA A 56 32.66 -21.38 -5.21
C ALA A 56 33.19 -20.09 -5.85
N LYS A 57 33.58 -19.09 -5.04
CA LYS A 57 34.15 -17.83 -5.53
C LYS A 57 35.46 -18.07 -6.29
N LYS A 58 36.30 -19.00 -5.83
CA LYS A 58 37.55 -19.37 -6.51
C LYS A 58 37.27 -20.09 -7.83
N ALA A 59 36.37 -21.06 -7.86
CA ALA A 59 35.99 -21.79 -9.05
C ALA A 59 35.35 -20.87 -10.10
N GLY A 60 34.46 -19.98 -9.67
CA GLY A 60 33.74 -19.03 -10.52
C GLY A 60 34.61 -17.95 -11.20
N ARG A 61 35.87 -17.77 -10.79
CA ARG A 61 36.85 -16.93 -11.51
C ARG A 61 37.35 -17.60 -12.79
N ASN A 62 37.30 -18.93 -12.87
CA ASN A 62 37.80 -19.72 -13.99
C ASN A 62 36.68 -20.18 -14.94
N VAL A 63 35.42 -19.84 -14.64
CA VAL A 63 34.27 -20.19 -15.46
C VAL A 63 34.18 -19.26 -16.67
N SER A 64 33.99 -19.84 -17.86
CA SER A 64 33.68 -19.07 -19.07
C SER A 64 32.33 -18.38 -18.92
N LEU A 65 32.34 -17.05 -18.98
CA LEU A 65 31.13 -16.24 -18.86
C LEU A 65 30.24 -16.42 -20.08
N ARG A 66 28.93 -16.53 -19.82
CA ARG A 66 27.86 -16.39 -20.81
C ARG A 66 27.87 -14.98 -21.39
N GLY A 67 27.47 -14.87 -22.65
CA GLY A 67 27.58 -13.61 -23.41
C GLY A 67 26.75 -12.44 -22.88
N ASP A 68 25.68 -12.72 -22.12
CA ASP A 68 24.74 -11.76 -21.53
C ASP A 68 24.98 -11.53 -20.02
N TRP A 69 26.11 -11.98 -19.47
CA TRP A 69 26.34 -11.99 -18.03
C TRP A 69 26.21 -10.61 -17.37
N GLU A 70 26.80 -9.58 -17.98
CA GLU A 70 26.80 -8.22 -17.42
C GLU A 70 25.39 -7.62 -17.32
N ASP A 71 24.49 -7.99 -18.24
CA ASP A 71 23.11 -7.51 -18.28
C ASP A 71 22.22 -8.20 -17.24
N ILE A 72 22.50 -9.47 -16.93
CA ILE A 72 21.59 -10.28 -16.10
C ILE A 72 22.04 -10.41 -14.64
N LYS A 73 23.32 -10.17 -14.32
CA LYS A 73 23.91 -10.52 -13.02
C LYS A 73 23.14 -9.97 -11.82
N ILE A 74 22.62 -8.73 -11.90
CA ILE A 74 21.84 -8.11 -10.82
C ILE A 74 20.51 -8.86 -10.63
N ASN A 75 19.81 -9.16 -11.71
CA ASN A 75 18.54 -9.89 -11.66
C ASN A 75 18.73 -11.36 -11.19
N VAL A 76 19.83 -12.00 -11.61
CA VAL A 76 20.20 -13.34 -11.13
C VAL A 76 20.41 -13.31 -9.61
N MET A 77 21.18 -12.35 -9.10
CA MET A 77 21.37 -12.20 -7.65
C MET A 77 20.05 -11.95 -6.93
N TYR A 78 19.20 -11.07 -7.46
CA TYR A 78 17.87 -10.82 -6.89
C TYR A 78 17.05 -12.10 -6.76
N LYS A 79 16.95 -12.90 -7.83
CA LYS A 79 16.19 -14.15 -7.81
C LYS A 79 16.77 -15.17 -6.83
N ILE A 80 18.09 -15.25 -6.71
CA ILE A 80 18.78 -16.13 -5.76
C ILE A 80 18.52 -15.67 -4.31
N CYS A 81 18.66 -14.37 -4.01
CA CYS A 81 18.32 -13.82 -2.70
C CYS A 81 16.85 -14.07 -2.35
N LYS A 82 15.92 -13.81 -3.29
CA LYS A 82 14.50 -14.11 -3.11
C LYS A 82 14.28 -15.59 -2.80
N ALA A 83 14.90 -16.49 -3.58
CA ALA A 83 14.82 -17.93 -3.35
C ALA A 83 15.35 -18.32 -1.96
N LYS A 84 16.50 -17.79 -1.53
CA LYS A 84 17.07 -18.03 -0.20
C LYS A 84 16.10 -17.68 0.91
N PHE A 85 15.53 -16.48 0.91
CA PHE A 85 14.64 -16.06 2.00
C PHE A 85 13.22 -16.65 1.88
N THR A 86 12.75 -17.01 0.70
CA THR A 86 11.45 -17.71 0.57
C THR A 86 11.53 -19.19 0.93
N GLN A 87 12.70 -19.83 0.79
CA GLN A 87 12.90 -21.25 1.09
C GLN A 87 13.38 -21.52 2.52
N ASN A 88 13.82 -20.49 3.25
CA ASN A 88 14.37 -20.62 4.61
C ASN A 88 13.66 -19.62 5.54
N SER A 89 12.61 -20.07 6.22
CA SER A 89 11.73 -19.20 7.02
C SER A 89 12.43 -18.56 8.22
N ASP A 90 13.39 -19.25 8.83
CA ASP A 90 14.14 -18.78 10.00
C ASP A 90 14.97 -17.53 9.68
N ILE A 91 15.62 -17.47 8.51
CA ILE A 91 16.35 -16.28 8.07
C ILE A 91 15.45 -15.26 7.38
N ALA A 92 14.28 -15.67 6.85
CA ALA A 92 13.25 -14.76 6.37
C ALA A 92 12.72 -13.89 7.51
N GLU A 93 12.42 -14.50 8.66
CA GLU A 93 12.01 -13.79 9.87
C GLU A 93 13.09 -12.84 10.36
N LYS A 94 14.38 -13.24 10.31
CA LYS A 94 15.50 -12.34 10.63
C LYS A 94 15.63 -11.18 9.66
N LEU A 95 15.41 -11.39 8.35
CA LEU A 95 15.41 -10.31 7.36
C LEU A 95 14.25 -9.35 7.62
N LEU A 96 13.05 -9.86 7.91
CA LEU A 96 11.90 -9.03 8.29
C LEU A 96 12.17 -8.24 9.58
N ALA A 97 12.84 -8.87 10.56
CA ALA A 97 13.21 -8.24 11.83
C ALA A 97 14.26 -7.14 11.70
N THR A 98 14.88 -6.96 10.52
CA THR A 98 15.68 -5.76 10.23
C THR A 98 14.82 -4.51 10.03
N GLY A 99 13.49 -4.62 10.04
CA GLY A 99 12.57 -3.48 9.95
C GLY A 99 12.76 -2.70 8.66
N ASP A 100 12.96 -1.39 8.77
CA ASP A 100 13.24 -0.50 7.64
C ASP A 100 14.71 -0.08 7.52
N GLU A 101 15.59 -0.73 8.29
CA GLU A 101 17.02 -0.42 8.28
C GLU A 101 17.61 -0.46 6.87
N GLU A 102 18.39 0.57 6.50
CA GLU A 102 19.18 0.52 5.26
C GLU A 102 20.20 -0.61 5.39
N LEU A 103 20.11 -1.58 4.49
CA LEU A 103 21.03 -2.70 4.42
C LEU A 103 22.19 -2.31 3.50
N VAL A 104 23.40 -2.26 4.04
CA VAL A 104 24.61 -1.91 3.32
C VAL A 104 25.66 -3.01 3.50
N GLU A 105 26.15 -3.54 2.38
CA GLU A 105 27.28 -4.47 2.41
C GLU A 105 28.60 -3.69 2.50
N GLY A 106 28.98 -3.23 3.69
CA GLY A 106 30.29 -2.63 3.93
C GLY A 106 31.41 -3.67 3.78
N ASN A 107 32.41 -3.37 2.95
CA ASN A 107 33.55 -4.25 2.72
C ASN A 107 34.91 -3.51 2.64
N ASP A 108 35.97 -4.25 2.95
CA ASP A 108 37.37 -3.80 2.98
C ASP A 108 38.20 -4.28 1.77
N HIS A 109 37.60 -5.09 0.90
CA HIS A 109 38.26 -5.74 -0.24
C HIS A 109 37.97 -5.08 -1.60
N GLY A 110 37.44 -3.86 -1.60
CA GLY A 110 37.35 -3.04 -2.81
C GLY A 110 36.11 -3.27 -3.69
N ASP A 111 35.09 -4.01 -3.24
CA ASP A 111 33.88 -4.25 -4.03
C ASP A 111 32.90 -3.08 -3.93
N LYS A 112 32.89 -2.23 -4.95
CA LYS A 112 31.95 -1.11 -5.09
C LYS A 112 30.68 -1.46 -5.88
N ILE A 113 30.54 -2.67 -6.41
CA ILE A 113 29.36 -3.09 -7.19
C ILE A 113 28.30 -3.64 -6.24
N TRP A 114 28.65 -4.64 -5.44
CA TRP A 114 27.69 -5.30 -4.55
C TRP A 114 27.53 -4.56 -3.22
N GLY A 115 28.61 -3.96 -2.74
CA GLY A 115 28.67 -3.25 -1.48
C GLY A 115 29.18 -1.82 -1.56
N LYS A 116 29.62 -1.29 -0.40
CA LYS A 116 30.28 0.01 -0.24
C LYS A 116 31.65 -0.16 0.41
N VAL A 117 32.62 0.62 -0.05
CA VAL A 117 33.99 0.72 0.51
C VAL A 117 34.16 2.14 1.02
N ASN A 118 34.43 2.31 2.32
CA ASN A 118 34.50 3.64 2.96
C ASN A 118 33.28 4.53 2.68
N GLY A 119 32.08 3.93 2.62
CA GLY A 119 30.83 4.64 2.33
C GLY A 119 30.53 4.86 0.84
N GLU A 120 31.41 4.46 -0.09
CA GLU A 120 31.21 4.60 -1.53
C GLU A 120 30.95 3.27 -2.24
N GLY A 121 29.91 3.20 -3.07
CA GLY A 121 29.60 2.03 -3.89
C GLY A 121 28.12 1.95 -4.25
N ALA A 122 27.77 1.10 -5.21
CA ALA A 122 26.41 0.95 -5.72
C ALA A 122 25.48 0.23 -4.72
N ASN A 123 26.03 -0.57 -3.80
CA ASN A 123 25.29 -1.33 -2.80
C ASN A 123 24.17 -2.20 -3.39
N ASN A 124 24.43 -2.86 -4.53
CA ASN A 124 23.39 -3.63 -5.21
C ASN A 124 22.84 -4.78 -4.35
N LEU A 125 23.67 -5.44 -3.52
CA LEU A 125 23.19 -6.52 -2.66
C LEU A 125 22.24 -5.98 -1.59
N GLY A 126 22.61 -4.90 -0.92
CA GLY A 126 21.75 -4.23 0.05
C GLY A 126 20.39 -3.83 -0.52
N LYS A 127 20.37 -3.20 -1.70
CA LYS A 127 19.14 -2.82 -2.42
C LYS A 127 18.27 -4.04 -2.76
N ILE A 128 18.88 -5.13 -3.20
CA ILE A 128 18.18 -6.39 -3.49
C ILE A 128 17.54 -6.95 -2.22
N LEU A 129 18.28 -6.99 -1.11
CA LEU A 129 17.78 -7.53 0.15
C LEU A 129 16.63 -6.69 0.71
N MET A 130 16.71 -5.37 0.63
CA MET A 130 15.60 -4.48 1.01
C MET A 130 14.36 -4.70 0.13
N ARG A 131 14.55 -4.89 -1.18
CA ARG A 131 13.44 -5.27 -2.08
C ARG A 131 12.83 -6.62 -1.70
N VAL A 132 13.65 -7.64 -1.44
CA VAL A 132 13.17 -8.97 -1.02
C VAL A 132 12.43 -8.89 0.31
N ARG A 133 12.92 -8.07 1.26
CA ARG A 133 12.25 -7.80 2.54
C ARG A 133 10.85 -7.23 2.32
N GLU A 134 10.70 -6.25 1.44
CA GLU A 134 9.39 -5.66 1.11
C GLU A 134 8.45 -6.69 0.45
N GLU A 135 8.95 -7.48 -0.48
CA GLU A 135 8.17 -8.55 -1.11
C GLU A 135 7.74 -9.62 -0.09
N LEU A 136 8.57 -9.93 0.91
CA LEU A 136 8.21 -10.85 1.99
C LEU A 136 7.16 -10.26 2.94
N LYS A 137 7.23 -8.97 3.25
CA LYS A 137 6.17 -8.26 4.00
C LYS A 137 4.83 -8.37 3.26
N MET A 138 4.83 -8.09 1.96
CA MET A 138 3.64 -8.22 1.11
C MET A 138 3.15 -9.67 0.96
N SER A 139 4.04 -10.65 0.96
CA SER A 139 3.63 -12.07 0.92
C SER A 139 2.84 -12.53 2.14
N LYS A 140 2.87 -11.78 3.26
CA LYS A 140 2.01 -12.04 4.43
C LYS A 140 0.59 -11.50 4.26
N PHE A 141 0.38 -10.55 3.34
CA PHE A 141 -0.94 -10.03 3.01
C PHE A 141 -1.53 -10.84 1.85
N ASP A 142 -2.40 -11.80 2.18
CA ASP A 142 -3.15 -12.56 1.18
C ASP A 142 -4.34 -11.71 0.70
N ALA A 143 -4.10 -10.89 -0.32
CA ALA A 143 -5.10 -9.96 -0.87
C ALA A 143 -6.39 -10.66 -1.29
N LYS A 144 -6.28 -11.87 -1.85
CA LYS A 144 -7.45 -12.68 -2.22
C LYS A 144 -8.26 -13.09 -1.00
N LYS A 145 -7.60 -13.65 0.01
CA LYS A 145 -8.26 -14.03 1.26
C LYS A 145 -8.93 -12.82 1.93
N VAL A 146 -8.22 -11.70 2.05
CA VAL A 146 -8.75 -10.47 2.68
C VAL A 146 -9.92 -9.91 1.88
N LYS A 147 -9.83 -9.87 0.54
CA LYS A 147 -10.95 -9.48 -0.33
C LYS A 147 -12.16 -10.39 -0.11
N ASP A 148 -11.98 -11.71 -0.08
CA ASP A 148 -13.05 -12.67 0.17
C ASP A 148 -13.68 -12.48 1.57
N GLU A 149 -12.88 -12.20 2.60
CA GLU A 149 -13.34 -11.88 3.95
C GLU A 149 -14.17 -10.59 4.00
N ILE A 150 -13.73 -9.51 3.33
CA ILE A 150 -14.48 -8.26 3.26
C ILE A 150 -15.79 -8.45 2.49
N VAL A 151 -15.76 -9.17 1.37
CA VAL A 151 -16.97 -9.49 0.60
C VAL A 151 -17.98 -10.25 1.45
N GLN A 152 -17.53 -11.21 2.25
CA GLN A 152 -18.42 -11.93 3.17
C GLN A 152 -18.96 -11.00 4.26
N TRP A 153 -18.10 -10.19 4.87
CA TRP A 153 -18.52 -9.23 5.90
C TRP A 153 -19.57 -8.23 5.39
N ILE A 154 -19.45 -7.73 4.15
CA ILE A 154 -20.46 -6.86 3.52
C ILE A 154 -21.80 -7.61 3.38
N LYS A 155 -21.78 -8.90 2.97
CA LYS A 155 -23.00 -9.70 2.86
C LYS A 155 -23.68 -9.84 4.22
N ASP A 156 -22.92 -10.21 5.24
CA ASP A 156 -23.41 -10.40 6.61
C ASP A 156 -23.99 -9.10 7.17
N TYR A 157 -23.29 -7.96 6.99
CA TYR A 157 -23.78 -6.65 7.40
C TYR A 157 -25.15 -6.31 6.79
N PHE A 158 -25.35 -6.57 5.48
CA PHE A 158 -26.62 -6.30 4.81
C PHE A 158 -27.71 -7.32 5.18
N GLU A 159 -27.37 -8.56 5.51
CA GLU A 159 -28.32 -9.54 6.01
C GLU A 159 -28.85 -9.16 7.40
N GLU A 160 -27.98 -8.64 8.28
CA GLU A 160 -28.33 -8.27 9.65
C GLU A 160 -29.01 -6.90 9.76
N ASN A 161 -28.62 -5.92 8.93
CA ASN A 161 -28.95 -4.50 9.14
C ASN A 161 -29.80 -3.87 8.01
N ALA A 162 -30.19 -4.66 7.01
CA ALA A 162 -30.86 -4.18 5.82
C ALA A 162 -31.88 -5.19 5.24
N THR A 163 -32.55 -4.79 4.16
CA THR A 163 -33.48 -5.65 3.42
C THR A 163 -32.85 -6.11 2.10
N PRO A 164 -33.37 -7.16 1.44
CA PRO A 164 -32.87 -7.59 0.13
C PRO A 164 -32.90 -6.50 -0.96
N GLU A 165 -33.79 -5.51 -0.81
CA GLU A 165 -33.91 -4.36 -1.74
C GLU A 165 -32.93 -3.23 -1.42
N THR A 166 -32.35 -3.21 -0.21
CA THR A 166 -31.48 -2.11 0.24
C THR A 166 -30.22 -2.03 -0.61
N LYS A 167 -29.90 -0.80 -1.04
CA LYS A 167 -28.77 -0.49 -1.93
C LYS A 167 -27.53 -0.03 -1.14
N ALA A 168 -26.34 -0.29 -1.65
CA ALA A 168 -25.12 0.41 -1.25
C ALA A 168 -24.96 1.67 -2.10
N VAL A 169 -24.88 2.85 -1.47
CA VAL A 169 -24.76 4.15 -2.13
C VAL A 169 -23.36 4.69 -1.86
N ILE A 170 -22.58 4.93 -2.91
CA ILE A 170 -21.16 5.27 -2.80
C ILE A 170 -20.82 6.49 -3.66
N GLY A 171 -20.02 7.40 -3.11
CA GLY A 171 -19.45 8.51 -3.87
C GLY A 171 -18.32 8.02 -4.77
N ILE A 172 -18.38 8.33 -6.06
CA ILE A 172 -17.36 7.91 -7.04
C ILE A 172 -16.48 9.10 -7.41
N SER A 173 -15.29 9.18 -6.80
CA SER A 173 -14.31 10.24 -7.05
C SER A 173 -13.38 9.95 -8.22
N GLY A 174 -13.27 8.69 -8.64
CA GLY A 174 -12.28 8.24 -9.62
C GLY A 174 -10.91 7.92 -9.01
N GLY A 175 -10.80 7.97 -7.67
CA GLY A 175 -9.63 7.51 -6.92
C GLY A 175 -9.73 6.04 -6.50
N LYS A 176 -8.59 5.50 -6.05
CA LYS A 176 -8.42 4.09 -5.64
C LYS A 176 -9.44 3.65 -4.58
N ASP A 177 -9.65 4.45 -3.54
CA ASP A 177 -10.42 4.03 -2.37
C ASP A 177 -11.91 3.84 -2.71
N SER A 178 -12.50 4.81 -3.41
CA SER A 178 -13.88 4.67 -3.93
C SER A 178 -14.02 3.56 -4.96
N SER A 179 -12.97 3.31 -5.77
CA SER A 179 -12.98 2.25 -6.78
C SER A 179 -13.01 0.86 -6.16
N VAL A 180 -12.14 0.62 -5.19
CA VAL A 180 -12.04 -0.65 -4.47
C VAL A 180 -13.29 -0.89 -3.63
N ALA A 181 -13.76 0.11 -2.88
CA ALA A 181 -14.98 -0.02 -2.08
C ALA A 181 -16.23 -0.31 -2.94
N ALA A 182 -16.36 0.33 -4.11
CA ALA A 182 -17.46 0.06 -5.03
C ALA A 182 -17.39 -1.36 -5.60
N ALA A 183 -16.20 -1.82 -6.02
CA ALA A 183 -16.00 -3.16 -6.55
C ALA A 183 -16.30 -4.25 -5.50
N LEU A 184 -15.85 -4.08 -4.26
CA LEU A 184 -16.18 -4.96 -3.13
C LEU A 184 -17.70 -5.06 -2.92
N CYS A 185 -18.41 -3.92 -2.95
CA CYS A 185 -19.87 -3.91 -2.84
C CYS A 185 -20.54 -4.63 -4.01
N VAL A 186 -20.01 -4.51 -5.23
CA VAL A 186 -20.54 -5.19 -6.42
C VAL A 186 -20.34 -6.70 -6.31
N GLU A 187 -19.16 -7.18 -5.90
CA GLU A 187 -18.89 -8.60 -5.70
C GLU A 187 -19.75 -9.19 -4.56
N ALA A 188 -20.01 -8.40 -3.51
CA ALA A 188 -20.83 -8.82 -2.39
C ALA A 188 -22.33 -8.85 -2.68
N LEU A 189 -22.88 -7.79 -3.27
CA LEU A 189 -24.33 -7.53 -3.36
C LEU A 189 -24.89 -7.66 -4.78
N GLY A 190 -24.02 -7.69 -5.79
CA GLY A 190 -24.39 -7.57 -7.19
C GLY A 190 -24.57 -6.11 -7.63
N LYS A 191 -24.24 -5.83 -8.90
CA LYS A 191 -24.25 -4.47 -9.49
C LYS A 191 -25.58 -3.72 -9.37
N ASP A 192 -26.72 -4.43 -9.38
CA ASP A 192 -28.06 -3.83 -9.28
C ASP A 192 -28.41 -3.32 -7.87
N ARG A 193 -27.57 -3.67 -6.88
CA ARG A 193 -27.65 -3.18 -5.51
C ARG A 193 -26.62 -2.12 -5.18
N VAL A 194 -25.78 -1.70 -6.14
CA VAL A 194 -24.77 -0.67 -5.96
C VAL A 194 -25.13 0.56 -6.79
N ILE A 195 -25.14 1.73 -6.16
CA ILE A 195 -25.42 3.02 -6.80
C ILE A 195 -24.22 3.94 -6.62
N GLY A 196 -23.57 4.29 -7.72
CA GLY A 196 -22.52 5.31 -7.74
C GLY A 196 -23.10 6.72 -7.79
N VAL A 197 -22.52 7.65 -7.06
CA VAL A 197 -22.89 9.07 -7.10
C VAL A 197 -21.66 9.91 -7.44
N LEU A 198 -21.66 10.52 -8.62
CA LEU A 198 -20.62 11.43 -9.06
C LEU A 198 -21.01 12.83 -8.59
N MET A 199 -20.11 13.51 -7.87
CA MET A 199 -20.41 14.79 -7.20
C MET A 199 -19.40 15.88 -7.57
N PRO A 200 -19.37 16.31 -8.85
CA PRO A 200 -18.46 17.36 -9.28
C PRO A 200 -18.83 18.71 -8.67
N GLN A 201 -17.85 19.60 -8.56
CA GLN A 201 -18.03 20.98 -8.17
C GLN A 201 -17.71 21.88 -9.38
N GLY A 202 -18.74 22.19 -10.19
CA GLY A 202 -18.54 22.82 -11.50
C GLY A 202 -18.06 21.81 -12.54
N GLU A 203 -17.12 22.22 -13.41
CA GLU A 203 -16.45 21.32 -14.36
C GLU A 203 -15.29 20.59 -13.67
N GLN A 204 -15.27 19.25 -13.74
CA GLN A 204 -14.26 18.41 -13.12
C GLN A 204 -13.42 17.73 -14.20
N PHE A 205 -12.11 17.98 -14.20
CA PHE A 205 -11.18 17.50 -15.23
C PHE A 205 -11.03 15.97 -15.25
N ASP A 206 -11.21 15.30 -14.13
CA ASP A 206 -11.01 13.86 -13.96
C ASP A 206 -12.31 13.07 -13.80
N ILE A 207 -13.46 13.66 -14.14
CA ILE A 207 -14.76 12.96 -14.10
C ILE A 207 -14.80 11.71 -15.00
N ASP A 208 -13.93 11.67 -16.01
CA ASP A 208 -13.79 10.53 -16.91
C ASP A 208 -13.30 9.27 -16.18
N CYS A 209 -12.44 9.40 -15.16
CA CYS A 209 -12.04 8.27 -14.32
C CYS A 209 -13.24 7.71 -13.53
N SER A 210 -14.08 8.60 -12.96
CA SER A 210 -15.31 8.19 -12.29
C SER A 210 -16.27 7.46 -13.24
N LYS A 211 -16.44 7.97 -14.47
CA LYS A 211 -17.27 7.35 -15.50
C LYS A 211 -16.69 6.01 -15.96
N GLN A 212 -15.37 5.92 -16.08
CA GLN A 212 -14.68 4.68 -16.42
C GLN A 212 -14.98 3.58 -15.40
N LEU A 213 -14.89 3.88 -14.10
CA LEU A 213 -15.21 2.92 -13.05
C LEU A 213 -16.68 2.47 -13.13
N VAL A 214 -17.61 3.42 -13.24
CA VAL A 214 -19.05 3.10 -13.36
C VAL A 214 -19.31 2.16 -14.54
N ASN A 215 -18.71 2.45 -15.69
CA ASN A 215 -18.84 1.61 -16.88
C ASN A 215 -18.19 0.23 -16.69
N HIS A 216 -17.02 0.17 -16.05
CA HIS A 216 -16.31 -1.07 -15.77
C HIS A 216 -17.12 -1.99 -14.84
N LEU A 217 -17.70 -1.44 -13.77
CA LEU A 217 -18.53 -2.19 -12.81
C LEU A 217 -19.96 -2.44 -13.31
N GLY A 218 -20.43 -1.69 -14.31
CA GLY A 218 -21.78 -1.76 -14.84
C GLY A 218 -22.86 -1.39 -13.82
N ILE A 219 -22.55 -0.50 -12.88
CA ILE A 219 -23.46 -0.06 -11.82
C ILE A 219 -24.33 1.12 -12.28
N LYS A 220 -25.49 1.29 -11.66
CA LYS A 220 -26.29 2.49 -11.85
C LYS A 220 -25.58 3.68 -11.21
N SER A 221 -25.61 4.84 -11.87
CA SER A 221 -25.04 6.06 -11.29
C SER A 221 -25.92 7.30 -11.46
N TYR A 222 -25.73 8.26 -10.57
CA TYR A 222 -26.26 9.62 -10.68
C TYR A 222 -25.12 10.63 -10.66
N GLU A 223 -25.24 11.67 -11.47
CA GLU A 223 -24.33 12.82 -11.41
C GLU A 223 -25.08 13.99 -10.77
N ILE A 224 -24.59 14.47 -9.62
CA ILE A 224 -25.20 15.56 -8.86
C ILE A 224 -24.13 16.61 -8.61
N ASN A 225 -24.17 17.69 -9.38
CA ASN A 225 -23.22 18.79 -9.22
C ASN A 225 -23.48 19.52 -7.89
N VAL A 226 -22.48 19.55 -7.00
CA VAL A 226 -22.59 20.16 -5.67
C VAL A 226 -22.17 21.64 -5.65
N GLY A 227 -21.67 22.17 -6.79
CA GLY A 227 -21.03 23.48 -6.84
C GLY A 227 -21.95 24.63 -6.43
N SER A 228 -23.19 24.65 -6.92
CA SER A 228 -24.15 25.69 -6.54
C SER A 228 -24.48 25.66 -5.06
N THR A 229 -24.67 24.47 -4.47
CA THR A 229 -24.93 24.29 -3.03
C THR A 229 -23.76 24.75 -2.17
N VAL A 230 -22.53 24.38 -2.55
CA VAL A 230 -21.32 24.83 -1.86
C VAL A 230 -21.17 26.34 -1.94
N SER A 231 -21.29 26.93 -3.13
CA SER A 231 -21.18 28.37 -3.35
C SER A 231 -22.25 29.16 -2.60
N ALA A 232 -23.48 28.65 -2.55
CA ALA A 232 -24.56 29.30 -1.82
C ALA A 232 -24.25 29.38 -0.31
N LEU A 233 -23.83 28.27 0.30
CA LEU A 233 -23.48 28.25 1.73
C LEU A 233 -22.28 29.15 2.04
N LEU A 234 -21.21 29.05 1.26
CA LEU A 234 -20.02 29.89 1.47
C LEU A 234 -20.31 31.38 1.23
N GLY A 235 -21.22 31.71 0.29
CA GLY A 235 -21.66 33.07 0.02
C GLY A 235 -22.44 33.66 1.19
N GLU A 236 -23.39 32.91 1.76
CA GLU A 236 -24.16 33.36 2.93
C GLU A 236 -23.22 33.58 4.13
N LEU A 237 -22.31 32.63 4.39
CA LEU A 237 -21.29 32.78 5.44
C LEU A 237 -20.43 34.02 5.23
N GLY A 238 -19.96 34.26 4.00
CA GLY A 238 -19.15 35.43 3.65
C GLY A 238 -19.86 36.77 3.79
N SER A 239 -21.20 36.77 3.79
CA SER A 239 -21.98 37.98 4.05
C SER A 239 -22.04 38.36 5.54
N LYS A 240 -21.68 37.42 6.45
CA LYS A 240 -21.81 37.56 7.91
C LYS A 240 -20.48 37.42 8.65
N LEU A 241 -19.54 36.66 8.10
CA LEU A 241 -18.29 36.23 8.74
C LEU A 241 -17.14 36.32 7.75
N ASP A 242 -15.92 36.42 8.27
CA ASP A 242 -14.73 36.12 7.47
C ASP A 242 -14.59 34.58 7.35
N VAL A 243 -14.73 34.07 6.13
CA VAL A 243 -14.78 32.63 5.89
C VAL A 243 -13.37 32.06 5.94
N ALA A 244 -13.05 31.45 7.08
CA ALA A 244 -11.80 30.75 7.32
C ALA A 244 -11.51 29.67 6.26
N GLU A 245 -10.23 29.45 5.96
CA GLU A 245 -9.79 28.45 4.97
C GLU A 245 -10.30 27.05 5.28
N GLN A 246 -10.28 26.66 6.56
CA GLN A 246 -10.85 25.38 7.03
C GLN A 246 -12.33 25.23 6.66
N ALA A 247 -13.12 26.30 6.65
CA ALA A 247 -14.52 26.22 6.21
C ALA A 247 -14.60 26.00 4.69
N ARG A 248 -13.72 26.60 3.90
CA ARG A 248 -13.68 26.43 2.43
C ARG A 248 -13.29 25.00 2.04
N VAL A 249 -12.30 24.42 2.71
CA VAL A 249 -11.82 23.06 2.47
C VAL A 249 -12.84 22.00 2.92
N ASN A 250 -13.43 22.15 4.10
CA ASN A 250 -14.31 21.12 4.68
C ASN A 250 -15.78 21.21 4.25
N THR A 251 -16.23 22.32 3.66
CA THR A 251 -17.64 22.45 3.23
C THR A 251 -17.99 21.50 2.08
N PRO A 252 -17.21 21.40 0.99
CA PRO A 252 -17.54 20.50 -0.12
C PRO A 252 -17.70 19.03 0.30
N PRO A 253 -16.79 18.40 1.07
CA PRO A 253 -16.98 17.02 1.52
C PRO A 253 -18.25 16.81 2.37
N ARG A 254 -18.65 17.80 3.19
CA ARG A 254 -19.90 17.74 3.95
C ARG A 254 -21.15 17.84 3.07
N ILE A 255 -21.11 18.66 2.03
CA ILE A 255 -22.20 18.71 1.04
C ILE A 255 -22.27 17.42 0.22
N ARG A 256 -21.12 16.80 -0.11
CA ARG A 256 -21.08 15.49 -0.75
C ARG A 256 -21.67 14.40 0.14
N MET A 257 -21.30 14.35 1.42
CA MET A 257 -21.92 13.48 2.41
C MET A 257 -23.45 13.67 2.46
N THR A 258 -23.89 14.92 2.54
CA THR A 258 -25.32 15.27 2.57
C THR A 258 -26.04 14.76 1.32
N THR A 259 -25.40 14.90 0.16
CA THR A 259 -25.91 14.42 -1.13
C THR A 259 -26.02 12.89 -1.15
N LEU A 260 -25.01 12.17 -0.66
CA LEU A 260 -25.04 10.70 -0.56
C LEU A 260 -26.19 10.22 0.32
N TYR A 261 -26.37 10.82 1.50
CA TYR A 261 -27.47 10.46 2.39
C TYR A 261 -28.85 10.82 1.82
N ALA A 262 -28.96 11.94 1.09
CA ALA A 262 -30.20 12.29 0.39
C ALA A 262 -30.54 11.26 -0.71
N VAL A 263 -29.55 10.86 -1.51
CA VAL A 263 -29.71 9.80 -2.51
C VAL A 263 -30.08 8.47 -1.86
N ALA A 264 -29.40 8.10 -0.77
CA ALA A 264 -29.70 6.89 0.00
C ALA A 264 -31.15 6.89 0.53
N ALA A 265 -31.64 8.02 1.05
CA ALA A 265 -33.04 8.13 1.48
C ALA A 265 -34.03 7.98 0.31
N CYS A 266 -33.70 8.46 -0.89
CA CYS A 266 -34.55 8.33 -2.07
C CYS A 266 -34.62 6.89 -2.62
N VAL A 267 -33.53 6.12 -2.49
CA VAL A 267 -33.40 4.79 -3.10
C VAL A 267 -33.45 3.63 -2.09
N GLY A 268 -33.63 3.93 -0.80
CA GLY A 268 -33.57 2.94 0.28
C GLY A 268 -32.17 2.35 0.43
N GLY A 269 -31.15 3.19 0.62
CA GLY A 269 -29.75 2.79 0.63
C GLY A 269 -29.03 2.96 1.97
N ARG A 270 -27.83 2.39 2.04
CA ARG A 270 -26.80 2.62 3.06
C ARG A 270 -25.60 3.30 2.41
N VAL A 271 -25.06 4.33 3.05
CA VAL A 271 -23.92 5.07 2.52
C VAL A 271 -22.63 4.31 2.81
N VAL A 272 -21.83 4.05 1.77
CA VAL A 272 -20.51 3.43 1.91
C VAL A 272 -19.49 4.49 2.29
N ASN A 273 -18.76 4.28 3.38
CA ASN A 273 -17.58 5.06 3.70
C ASN A 273 -16.35 4.45 2.97
N THR A 274 -15.53 5.31 2.38
CA THR A 274 -14.37 4.89 1.58
C THR A 274 -13.04 5.22 2.25
N CYS A 275 -13.04 5.69 3.50
CA CYS A 275 -11.80 6.01 4.20
C CYS A 275 -11.04 4.72 4.52
N ASN A 276 -9.72 4.78 4.37
CA ASN A 276 -8.82 3.69 4.72
C ASN A 276 -8.07 3.98 6.02
N MET A 277 -7.40 2.96 6.57
CA MET A 277 -6.68 3.05 7.83
C MET A 277 -5.60 4.14 7.81
N SER A 278 -4.90 4.33 6.69
CA SER A 278 -3.84 5.32 6.57
C SER A 278 -4.40 6.75 6.65
N GLU A 279 -5.49 7.04 5.95
CA GLU A 279 -6.20 8.34 6.02
C GLU A 279 -6.73 8.61 7.42
N ASP A 280 -7.40 7.63 8.01
CA ASP A 280 -7.97 7.72 9.36
C ASP A 280 -6.88 7.83 10.43
N TRP A 281 -5.72 7.20 10.23
CA TRP A 281 -4.65 7.29 11.21
C TRP A 281 -4.16 8.72 11.40
N VAL A 282 -3.98 9.47 10.31
CA VAL A 282 -3.43 10.83 10.33
C VAL A 282 -4.51 11.91 10.25
N GLY A 283 -5.77 11.51 10.11
CA GLY A 283 -6.91 12.41 10.04
C GLY A 283 -7.05 13.17 8.74
N TYR A 284 -6.62 12.55 7.63
CA TYR A 284 -6.76 13.08 6.27
C TYR A 284 -8.19 12.87 5.75
N SER A 285 -9.17 13.38 6.50
CA SER A 285 -10.59 13.27 6.22
C SER A 285 -11.37 14.42 6.84
N THR A 286 -12.51 14.78 6.24
CA THR A 286 -13.40 15.78 6.83
C THR A 286 -14.34 15.14 7.82
N LYS A 287 -14.31 15.57 9.09
CA LYS A 287 -15.28 15.09 10.10
C LYS A 287 -16.72 15.40 9.63
N PHE A 288 -17.55 14.36 9.59
CA PHE A 288 -18.92 14.39 9.05
C PHE A 288 -19.00 14.81 7.57
N GLY A 289 -17.92 14.58 6.82
CA GLY A 289 -17.85 14.69 5.38
C GLY A 289 -17.62 13.31 4.77
N ASP A 290 -16.51 13.15 4.07
CA ASP A 290 -16.06 11.90 3.44
C ASP A 290 -15.93 10.72 4.42
N SER A 291 -15.57 10.97 5.68
CA SER A 291 -15.48 9.92 6.71
C SER A 291 -16.83 9.42 7.25
N ALA A 292 -17.94 10.03 6.86
CA ALA A 292 -19.26 9.60 7.33
C ALA A 292 -19.92 8.63 6.33
N GLY A 293 -20.24 7.44 6.83
CA GLY A 293 -21.06 6.44 6.15
C GLY A 293 -21.69 5.50 7.18
N ASP A 294 -22.50 4.56 6.68
CA ASP A 294 -23.19 3.57 7.50
C ASP A 294 -22.34 2.30 7.73
N PHE A 295 -21.37 2.05 6.85
CA PHE A 295 -20.39 0.96 6.95
C PHE A 295 -19.10 1.29 6.19
N SER A 296 -17.97 0.72 6.63
CA SER A 296 -16.62 1.03 6.13
C SER A 296 -15.85 -0.25 5.77
N PRO A 297 -15.86 -0.69 4.49
CA PRO A 297 -15.15 -1.89 4.08
C PRO A 297 -13.61 -1.75 4.07
N LEU A 298 -13.07 -0.52 4.11
CA LEU A 298 -11.63 -0.25 3.96
C LEU A 298 -10.94 0.26 5.24
N SER A 299 -11.67 0.51 6.33
CA SER A 299 -11.15 1.24 7.50
C SER A 299 -9.98 0.55 8.21
N GLU A 300 -9.82 -0.76 8.02
CA GLU A 300 -8.75 -1.58 8.62
C GLU A 300 -7.59 -1.88 7.64
N LEU A 301 -7.66 -1.37 6.40
CA LEU A 301 -6.63 -1.55 5.39
C LEU A 301 -5.78 -0.30 5.23
N VAL A 302 -4.47 -0.48 5.19
CA VAL A 302 -3.55 0.61 4.79
C VAL A 302 -3.53 0.76 3.27
N VAL A 303 -3.04 1.89 2.75
CA VAL A 303 -3.10 2.21 1.31
C VAL A 303 -2.54 1.10 0.41
N ARG A 304 -1.37 0.55 0.73
CA ARG A 304 -0.78 -0.54 -0.07
C ARG A 304 -1.65 -1.81 -0.13
N GLU A 305 -2.43 -2.06 0.91
CA GLU A 305 -3.34 -3.21 0.99
C GLU A 305 -4.64 -2.94 0.21
N VAL A 306 -5.15 -1.71 0.26
CA VAL A 306 -6.27 -1.27 -0.59
C VAL A 306 -5.93 -1.47 -2.07
N ILE A 307 -4.72 -1.08 -2.48
CA ILE A 307 -4.23 -1.28 -3.85
C ILE A 307 -4.18 -2.77 -4.20
N ALA A 308 -3.58 -3.59 -3.32
CA ALA A 308 -3.47 -5.04 -3.54
C ALA A 308 -4.84 -5.73 -3.67
N VAL A 309 -5.82 -5.32 -2.85
CA VAL A 309 -7.23 -5.78 -2.97
C VAL A 309 -7.84 -5.31 -4.28
N GLY A 310 -7.58 -4.07 -4.70
CA GLY A 310 -8.04 -3.54 -5.99
C GLY A 310 -7.52 -4.31 -7.20
N ASP A 311 -6.26 -4.73 -7.16
CA ASP A 311 -5.65 -5.53 -8.23
C ASP A 311 -6.28 -6.92 -8.32
N GLU A 312 -6.54 -7.55 -7.17
CA GLU A 312 -7.23 -8.86 -7.12
C GLU A 312 -8.67 -8.77 -7.62
N LEU A 313 -9.34 -7.63 -7.41
CA LEU A 313 -10.68 -7.35 -7.95
C LEU A 313 -10.69 -7.11 -9.47
N GLY A 314 -9.52 -7.02 -10.10
CA GLY A 314 -9.40 -6.78 -11.54
C GLY A 314 -9.76 -5.36 -11.96
N ILE A 315 -9.68 -4.39 -11.03
CA ILE A 315 -9.90 -2.98 -11.32
C ILE A 315 -8.80 -2.48 -12.27
N PRO A 316 -9.12 -1.64 -13.28
CA PRO A 316 -8.12 -1.05 -14.16
C PRO A 316 -6.98 -0.38 -13.38
N TYR A 317 -5.74 -0.65 -13.80
CA TYR A 317 -4.52 -0.21 -13.12
C TYR A 317 -4.49 1.30 -12.90
N GLU A 318 -4.96 2.09 -13.87
CA GLU A 318 -5.05 3.54 -13.81
C GLU A 318 -6.01 4.08 -12.73
N LEU A 319 -6.89 3.26 -12.16
CA LEU A 319 -7.78 3.64 -11.06
C LEU A 319 -7.19 3.28 -9.69
N THR A 320 -6.38 2.22 -9.60
CA THR A 320 -5.75 1.78 -8.34
C THR A 320 -4.38 2.41 -8.09
N HIS A 321 -3.61 2.71 -9.15
CA HIS A 321 -2.21 3.15 -9.07
C HIS A 321 -1.96 4.60 -9.49
N LYS A 322 -3.00 5.37 -9.81
CA LYS A 322 -2.85 6.80 -10.08
C LYS A 322 -2.35 7.51 -8.82
N THR A 323 -1.40 8.42 -8.99
CA THR A 323 -0.96 9.29 -7.90
C THR A 323 -2.17 10.02 -7.30
N PRO A 324 -2.43 9.89 -5.99
CA PRO A 324 -3.50 10.63 -5.34
C PRO A 324 -3.26 12.13 -5.50
N ILE A 325 -4.23 12.83 -6.10
CA ILE A 325 -4.24 14.28 -6.18
C ILE A 325 -5.48 14.70 -5.39
N ASP A 326 -5.31 15.59 -4.41
CA ASP A 326 -6.37 16.02 -3.49
C ASP A 326 -7.55 16.75 -4.20
N GLY A 327 -7.50 16.96 -5.52
CA GLY A 327 -8.56 17.59 -6.32
C GLY A 327 -8.91 19.05 -5.94
N LEU A 328 -8.41 19.52 -4.79
CA LEU A 328 -8.71 20.79 -4.15
C LEU A 328 -7.53 21.76 -4.25
N CYS A 329 -6.28 21.28 -4.19
CA CYS A 329 -5.09 22.13 -4.05
C CYS A 329 -3.98 21.90 -5.09
N GLY A 330 -4.14 20.95 -6.01
CA GLY A 330 -3.14 20.63 -7.04
C GLY A 330 -1.83 20.03 -6.51
N LYS A 331 -1.78 19.67 -5.23
CA LYS A 331 -0.71 18.90 -4.59
C LYS A 331 -1.15 17.46 -4.37
N THR A 332 -0.18 16.56 -4.24
CA THR A 332 -0.46 15.18 -3.82
C THR A 332 -0.75 15.12 -2.33
N ASP A 333 -1.40 14.05 -1.88
CA ASP A 333 -1.64 13.84 -0.44
C ASP A 333 -0.32 13.76 0.33
N GLU A 334 0.70 13.10 -0.24
CA GLU A 334 2.03 12.99 0.35
C GLU A 334 2.73 14.35 0.48
N ASP A 335 2.53 15.27 -0.47
CA ASP A 335 3.04 16.64 -0.38
C ASP A 335 2.38 17.42 0.77
N ASN A 336 1.08 17.21 0.99
CA ASN A 336 0.33 17.84 2.09
C ASN A 336 0.72 17.23 3.45
N LEU A 337 0.88 15.91 3.50
CA LEU A 337 1.26 15.15 4.69
C LEU A 337 2.74 15.35 5.04
N GLY A 338 3.60 15.62 4.06
CA GLY A 338 5.04 15.77 4.22
C GLY A 338 5.78 14.46 4.54
N PHE A 339 5.16 13.32 4.18
CA PHE A 339 5.72 11.97 4.25
C PHE A 339 4.92 11.06 3.31
N THR A 340 5.48 9.89 2.98
CA THR A 340 4.86 8.95 2.04
C THR A 340 3.86 8.03 2.72
N TYR A 341 2.89 7.52 1.96
CA TYR A 341 2.02 6.43 2.44
C TYR A 341 2.82 5.17 2.76
N ALA A 342 3.90 4.88 2.03
CA ALA A 342 4.75 3.73 2.33
C ALA A 342 5.38 3.80 3.74
N GLU A 343 5.83 4.98 4.16
CA GLU A 343 6.35 5.20 5.52
C GLU A 343 5.24 5.09 6.57
N LEU A 344 4.07 5.68 6.29
CA LEU A 344 2.93 5.63 7.19
C LEU A 344 2.40 4.20 7.36
N ASP A 345 2.18 3.48 6.27
CA ASP A 345 1.66 2.12 6.24
C ASP A 345 2.57 1.16 7.01
N SER A 346 3.89 1.27 6.80
CA SER A 346 4.89 0.48 7.52
C SER A 346 4.86 0.78 9.02
N TYR A 347 4.68 2.05 9.40
CA TYR A 347 4.57 2.46 10.80
C TYR A 347 3.28 1.95 11.46
N ILE A 348 2.13 2.09 10.79
CA ILE A 348 0.84 1.59 11.28
C ILE A 348 0.88 0.07 11.48
N ARG A 349 1.51 -0.65 10.55
CA ARG A 349 1.70 -2.11 10.61
C ARG A 349 2.83 -2.55 11.54
N GLN A 350 3.47 -1.63 12.26
CA GLN A 350 4.57 -1.89 13.21
C GLN A 350 5.76 -2.61 12.56
N GLU A 351 5.96 -2.40 11.27
CA GLU A 351 7.12 -2.89 10.53
C GLU A 351 8.35 -1.98 10.74
N THR A 352 8.09 -0.74 11.13
CA THR A 352 9.05 0.24 11.61
C THR A 352 8.51 0.92 12.86
N ASP A 353 9.40 1.33 13.74
CA ASP A 353 9.09 2.15 14.91
C ASP A 353 9.47 3.62 14.72
N LEU A 354 10.01 3.98 13.54
CA LEU A 354 10.51 5.31 13.18
C LEU A 354 11.50 5.90 14.20
N THR A 355 12.24 5.06 14.92
CA THR A 355 13.26 5.51 15.89
C THR A 355 14.40 6.29 15.25
N ASP A 356 14.73 5.97 13.99
CA ASP A 356 15.69 6.70 13.16
C ASP A 356 15.14 8.02 12.59
N LYS A 357 13.81 8.24 12.67
CA LYS A 357 13.11 9.44 12.20
C LYS A 357 12.21 10.04 13.31
N PRO A 358 12.79 10.52 14.43
CA PRO A 358 12.03 10.97 15.59
C PRO A 358 11.08 12.14 15.31
N GLU A 359 11.44 13.03 14.38
CA GLU A 359 10.58 14.14 13.96
C GLU A 359 9.33 13.63 13.20
N LEU A 360 9.52 12.66 12.29
CA LEU A 360 8.43 12.04 11.55
C LEU A 360 7.49 11.29 12.50
N LYS A 361 8.05 10.49 13.42
CA LYS A 361 7.29 9.80 14.46
C LYS A 361 6.43 10.76 15.27
N THR A 362 7.06 11.83 15.79
CA THR A 362 6.37 12.85 16.60
C THR A 362 5.25 13.51 15.81
N ARG A 363 5.47 13.76 14.51
CA ARG A 363 4.46 14.33 13.63
C ARG A 363 3.28 13.38 13.44
N ILE A 364 3.52 12.11 13.07
CA ILE A 364 2.47 11.11 12.86
C ILE A 364 1.69 10.86 14.15
N ASP A 365 2.37 10.64 15.28
CA ASP A 365 1.73 10.41 16.58
C ASP A 365 0.89 11.62 17.01
N GLY A 366 1.41 12.83 16.79
CA GLY A 366 0.68 14.06 17.06
C GLY A 366 -0.55 14.23 16.17
N MET A 367 -0.47 13.86 14.90
CA MET A 367 -1.62 13.86 13.99
C MET A 367 -2.67 12.84 14.43
N HIS A 368 -2.26 11.62 14.76
CA HIS A 368 -3.14 10.57 15.24
C HIS A 368 -3.86 10.95 16.52
N ALA A 369 -3.13 11.44 17.53
CA ALA A 369 -3.71 11.86 18.80
C ALA A 369 -4.75 12.99 18.63
N ARG A 370 -4.48 13.96 17.76
CA ARG A 370 -5.46 15.02 17.42
C ARG A 370 -6.64 14.48 16.63
N ASN A 371 -6.44 13.44 15.82
CA ASN A 371 -7.50 12.87 15.00
C ASN A 371 -8.49 11.99 15.77
N LEU A 372 -8.14 11.48 16.96
CA LEU A 372 -9.02 10.61 17.74
C LEU A 372 -10.43 11.17 17.95
N HIS A 373 -10.60 12.49 18.00
CA HIS A 373 -11.94 13.10 18.11
C HIS A 373 -12.83 12.88 16.87
N LYS A 374 -12.27 12.50 15.72
CA LYS A 374 -13.00 12.17 14.49
C LYS A 374 -13.42 10.69 14.47
N LEU A 375 -12.58 9.80 15.00
CA LEU A 375 -12.78 8.35 14.97
C LEU A 375 -13.62 7.83 16.15
N LEU A 376 -13.42 8.40 17.34
CA LEU A 376 -14.12 7.95 18.53
C LEU A 376 -15.59 8.44 18.53
N PRO A 377 -16.52 7.66 19.11
CA PRO A 377 -17.87 8.13 19.36
C PRO A 377 -17.87 9.47 20.08
N MET A 378 -18.89 10.29 19.80
CA MET A 378 -19.05 11.59 20.46
C MET A 378 -19.00 11.40 21.98
N PRO A 379 -18.08 12.08 22.69
CA PRO A 379 -17.98 11.95 24.13
C PRO A 379 -19.29 12.44 24.75
N LYS A 380 -19.82 11.65 25.69
CA LYS A 380 -21.07 11.97 26.40
C LYS A 380 -20.83 11.94 27.90
N PHE A 381 -21.59 12.75 28.62
CA PHE A 381 -21.64 12.66 30.08
C PHE A 381 -22.25 11.31 30.47
N GLU A 382 -21.56 10.57 31.33
CA GLU A 382 -22.04 9.30 31.88
C GLU A 382 -22.79 9.56 33.19
N TYR A 383 -24.13 9.61 33.10
CA TYR A 383 -24.99 9.70 34.27
C TYR A 383 -24.97 8.37 35.03
N LYS A 384 -24.48 8.39 36.27
CA LYS A 384 -24.33 7.19 37.12
C LYS A 384 -25.56 6.87 37.99
N GLY A 385 -26.66 7.60 37.82
CA GLY A 385 -27.83 7.53 38.72
C GLY A 385 -27.70 8.49 39.88
#